data_AF-A0A8T3T468-F1
#
_entry.id   AF-A0A8T3T468-F1
#
_cell.length_a   1.000
_cell.length_b   1.000
_cell.length_c   1.000
_cell.angle_alpha   90.00
_cell.angle_beta   90.00
_cell.angle_gamma   90.00
#
_symmetry.space_group_name_H-M   'P 1'
#
loop_
_entity.id
_entity.type
_entity.pdbx_description
1 polymer ?
#
loop_
_entity_poly.entity_id
_entity_poly.type
_entity_poly.pdbx_seq_one_letter_code
_entity_poly.pdbx_strand_id
1 'polypeptide(L)' 'MRELQHQVAESRRRISRGERPVFHVITSYDGAAVDVRIRELPIIHLFVPHESGVIEGARGLIANTLEVDPSTFVVELDS' A
#
# COMPACT_ATOMS: atom_id res chain seq x y z
N MET A 1 -8.14 11.21 -11.24
CA MET A 1 -9.30 10.44 -10.71
C MET A 1 -9.57 9.14 -11.46
N ARG A 2 -9.76 9.13 -12.79
CA ARG A 2 -10.06 7.88 -13.53
C ARG A 2 -8.96 6.80 -13.42
N GLU A 3 -7.69 7.22 -13.44
CA GLU A 3 -6.53 6.33 -13.35
C GLU A 3 -6.42 5.64 -11.99
N LEU A 4 -6.66 6.38 -10.89
CA LEU A 4 -6.64 5.84 -9.53
C LEU A 4 -7.75 4.79 -9.32
N GLN A 5 -8.95 5.08 -9.81
CA GLN A 5 -10.06 4.12 -9.76
C GLN A 5 -9.77 2.85 -10.58
N HIS A 6 -9.05 2.99 -11.69
CA HIS A 6 -8.63 1.86 -12.51
C HIS A 6 -7.64 0.96 -11.76
N GLN A 7 -6.61 1.54 -11.15
CA GLN A 7 -5.60 0.81 -10.36
C GLN A 7 -6.22 0.04 -9.19
N VAL A 8 -7.11 0.69 -8.42
CA VAL A 8 -7.86 0.03 -7.33
C VAL A 8 -8.70 -1.13 -7.87
N ALA A 9 -9.44 -0.92 -8.96
CA ALA A 9 -10.27 -1.96 -9.55
C ALA A 9 -9.44 -3.13 -10.09
N GLU A 10 -8.27 -2.87 -10.67
CA GLU A 10 -7.36 -3.89 -11.16
C GLU A 10 -6.80 -4.75 -10.02
N SER A 11 -6.29 -4.12 -8.95
CA SER A 11 -5.77 -4.82 -7.78
C SER A 11 -6.85 -5.71 -7.14
N ARG A 12 -8.08 -5.20 -7.00
CA ARG A 12 -9.22 -5.99 -6.50
C ARG A 12 -9.52 -7.19 -7.41
N ARG A 13 -9.48 -7.01 -8.73
CA ARG A 13 -9.71 -8.10 -9.69
C ARG A 13 -8.65 -9.19 -9.57
N ARG A 14 -7.36 -8.81 -9.47
CA ARG A 14 -6.26 -9.78 -9.29
C ARG A 14 -6.47 -10.62 -8.02
N ILE A 15 -6.79 -9.97 -6.90
CA ILE A 15 -7.10 -10.66 -5.63
C ILE A 15 -8.30 -11.60 -5.79
N SER A 16 -9.39 -11.15 -6.46
CA SER A 16 -10.57 -11.99 -6.69
C SER A 16 -10.30 -13.23 -7.55
N ARG A 17 -9.21 -13.24 -8.33
CA ARG A 17 -8.76 -14.40 -9.12
C ARG A 17 -7.82 -15.33 -8.35
N GLY A 18 -7.56 -15.05 -7.08
CA GLY A 18 -6.63 -15.80 -6.24
C GLY A 18 -5.16 -15.42 -6.46
N GLU A 19 -4.87 -14.34 -7.20
CA GLU A 19 -3.52 -13.79 -7.24
C GLU A 19 -3.18 -13.13 -5.90
N ARG A 20 -1.91 -13.22 -5.52
CA ARG A 20 -1.38 -12.54 -4.33
C ARG A 20 -0.44 -11.41 -4.76
N PRO A 21 -0.96 -10.19 -5.04
CA PRO A 21 -0.13 -9.09 -5.49
C PRO A 21 0.86 -8.65 -4.40
N VAL A 22 2.00 -8.12 -4.84
CA VAL A 22 3.01 -7.48 -4.00
C VAL A 22 2.85 -5.97 -4.14
N PHE A 23 2.77 -5.27 -3.01
CA PHE A 23 2.73 -3.82 -2.93
C PHE A 23 4.03 -3.30 -2.34
N HIS A 24 4.71 -2.43 -3.08
CA HIS A 24 6.02 -1.91 -2.71
C HIS A 24 5.87 -0.56 -1.99
N VAL A 25 6.46 -0.51 -0.80
CA VAL A 25 6.48 0.64 0.08
C VAL A 25 7.72 1.46 -0.19
N ILE A 26 7.54 2.66 -0.70
CA ILE A 26 8.58 3.66 -0.86
C ILE A 26 8.58 4.53 0.39
N THR A 27 9.73 4.61 1.06
CA THR A 27 9.90 5.45 2.26
C THR A 27 10.84 6.62 1.97
N SER A 28 10.56 7.76 2.58
CA SER A 28 11.45 8.93 2.59
C SER A 28 11.44 9.52 3.99
N TYR A 29 12.63 9.78 4.55
CA TYR A 29 12.75 10.34 5.89
C TYR A 29 12.89 11.86 5.82
N ASP A 30 12.01 12.58 6.52
CA ASP A 30 12.00 14.06 6.55
C ASP A 30 12.62 14.67 7.82
N GLY A 31 13.12 13.83 8.74
CA GLY A 31 13.70 14.26 10.02
C GLY A 31 12.77 14.14 11.22
N ALA A 32 11.44 14.11 11.01
CA ALA A 32 10.45 14.02 12.08
C ALA A 32 9.47 12.84 11.88
N ALA A 33 9.26 12.40 10.64
CA ALA A 33 8.43 11.28 10.28
C ALA A 33 8.99 10.55 9.04
N VAL A 34 8.44 9.37 8.80
CA VAL A 34 8.65 8.62 7.57
C VAL A 34 7.48 8.92 6.64
N ASP A 35 7.74 9.57 5.51
CA ASP A 35 6.83 9.67 4.37
C ASP A 35 6.77 8.28 3.72
N VAL A 36 5.57 7.72 3.62
CA VAL A 36 5.32 6.38 3.08
C VAL A 36 4.36 6.47 1.90
N ARG A 37 4.79 5.95 0.74
CA ARG A 37 3.98 5.85 -0.48
C ARG A 37 3.96 4.41 -0.98
N ILE A 38 2.87 4.03 -1.64
CA ILE A 38 2.75 2.71 -2.26
C ILE A 38 2.90 2.87 -3.77
N ARG A 39 3.90 2.20 -4.36
CA ARG A 39 4.24 2.34 -5.78
C ARG A 39 3.05 2.03 -6.69
N GLU A 40 2.34 0.93 -6.42
CA GLU A 40 1.21 0.47 -7.21
C GLU A 40 -0.10 1.21 -6.88
N LEU A 41 -0.16 1.88 -5.73
CA LEU A 41 -1.31 2.64 -5.26
C LEU A 41 -0.87 4.03 -4.77
N PRO A 42 -0.48 4.95 -5.67
CA PRO A 42 0.04 6.27 -5.30
C PRO A 42 -0.95 7.16 -4.54
N ILE A 43 -2.24 6.78 -4.53
CA ILE A 43 -3.28 7.41 -3.70
C ILE A 43 -3.06 7.17 -2.21
N ILE A 44 -2.33 6.09 -1.85
CA ILE A 44 -1.99 5.79 -0.47
C ILE A 44 -0.70 6.54 -0.14
N HIS A 45 -0.85 7.54 0.70
CA HIS A 45 0.23 8.34 1.26
C HIS A 45 -0.03 8.51 2.75
N LEU A 46 0.94 8.13 3.59
CA LEU A 46 0.85 8.29 5.04
C LEU A 46 2.17 8.76 5.64
N PHE A 47 2.08 9.41 6.80
CA PHE A 47 3.20 9.79 7.62
C PHE A 47 3.23 8.90 8.86
N VAL A 48 4.35 8.23 9.09
CA VAL A 48 4.52 7.34 10.25
C VAL A 48 5.58 7.94 11.19
N PRO A 49 5.34 8.02 12.51
CA PRO A 49 6.31 8.61 13.43
C PRO A 49 7.59 7.78 13.60
N HIS A 50 7.52 6.47 13.34
CA HIS A 50 8.63 5.53 13.50
C HIS A 50 8.63 4.51 12.36
N GLU A 51 9.82 4.15 11.87
CA GLU A 51 10.01 3.16 10.78
C GLU A 51 9.38 1.79 11.10
N SER A 52 9.37 1.38 12.37
CA SER A 52 8.81 0.09 12.79
C SER A 52 7.31 -0.06 12.51
N GLY A 53 6.58 1.04 12.30
CA GLY A 53 5.15 1.04 11.99
C GLY A 53 4.82 1.07 10.50
N VAL A 54 5.81 1.20 9.62
CA VAL A 54 5.60 1.49 8.20
C VAL A 54 4.86 0.36 7.48
N ILE A 55 5.33 -0.88 7.61
CA ILE A 55 4.73 -2.04 6.91
C ILE A 55 3.30 -2.30 7.39
N GLU A 56 3.06 -2.30 8.69
CA GLU A 56 1.73 -2.54 9.25
C GLU A 56 0.76 -1.40 8.92
N GLY A 57 1.22 -0.14 8.97
CA GLY A 57 0.42 1.01 8.55
C GLY A 57 0.05 0.96 7.07
N ALA A 58 1.03 0.66 6.20
CA ALA A 58 0.81 0.46 4.77
C ALA A 58 -0.19 -0.67 4.50
N ARG A 59 -0.02 -1.83 5.15
CA ARG A 59 -0.91 -2.99 5.01
C ARG A 59 -2.35 -2.63 5.37
N GLY A 60 -2.58 -1.96 6.49
CA GLY A 60 -3.91 -1.54 6.91
C GLY A 60 -4.58 -0.59 5.91
N LEU A 61 -3.83 0.39 5.40
CA LEU A 61 -4.36 1.34 4.42
C LEU A 61 -4.62 0.73 3.06
N ILE A 62 -3.78 -0.21 2.60
CA ILE A 62 -4.01 -0.96 1.36
C ILE A 62 -5.29 -1.79 1.50
N ALA A 63 -5.43 -2.55 2.59
CA ALA A 63 -6.60 -3.38 2.84
C ALA A 63 -7.90 -2.55 2.84
N ASN A 64 -7.89 -1.40 3.52
CA ASN A 64 -9.03 -0.48 3.55
C ASN A 64 -9.32 0.15 2.18
N THR A 65 -8.28 0.58 1.45
CA THR A 65 -8.42 1.20 0.11
C THR A 65 -8.99 0.23 -0.91
N LEU A 66 -8.60 -1.05 -0.81
CA LEU A 66 -9.03 -2.10 -1.74
C LEU A 66 -10.31 -2.81 -1.28
N GLU A 67 -10.76 -2.62 -0.03
CA GLU A 67 -11.85 -3.36 0.61
C GLU A 67 -11.62 -4.89 0.59
N VAL A 68 -10.43 -5.32 1.00
CA VAL A 68 -10.00 -6.74 1.00
C VAL A 68 -9.35 -7.14 2.33
N ASP A 69 -9.22 -8.45 2.56
CA ASP A 69 -8.51 -8.97 3.73
C ASP A 69 -6.98 -8.76 3.60
N PRO A 70 -6.29 -8.27 4.65
CA PRO A 70 -4.85 -7.95 4.60
C PRO A 70 -3.92 -9.16 4.38
N SER A 71 -4.43 -10.39 4.47
CA SER A 71 -3.69 -11.63 4.17
C SER A 71 -3.63 -11.96 2.68
N THR A 72 -4.47 -11.34 1.83
CA THR A 72 -4.58 -11.66 0.40
C THR A 72 -3.52 -11.01 -0.47
N PHE A 73 -2.59 -10.25 0.10
CA PHE A 73 -1.49 -9.59 -0.59
C PHE A 73 -0.21 -9.61 0.24
N VAL A 74 0.88 -9.12 -0.34
CA VAL A 74 2.18 -8.95 0.31
C VAL A 74 2.54 -7.47 0.30
N VAL A 75 3.18 -7.00 1.36
CA VAL A 75 3.72 -5.64 1.47
C VAL A 75 5.22 -5.75 1.70
N GLU A 76 6.01 -5.09 0.86
CA GLU A 76 7.47 -5.16 0.89
C GLU A 76 8.06 -3.75 0.89
N LEU A 77 9.21 -3.57 1.56
CA LEU A 77 9.99 -2.33 1.46
C LEU A 77 10.72 -2.31 0.12
N ASP A 78 10.53 -1.23 -0.62
CA ASP A 78 11.27 -0.93 -1.83
C ASP A 78 12.62 -0.33 -1.42
N SER A 79 13.67 -1.16 -1.47
CA SER A 79 15.03 -0.80 -1.04
C SER A 79 15.78 0.04 -2.07
#